data_AF-A0A9X0ZR97-F1
#
_entry.id   AF-A0A9X0ZR97-F1
#
_cell.length_a   1.000
_cell.length_b   1.000
_cell.length_c   1.000
_cell.angle_alpha   90.00
_cell.angle_beta   90.00
_cell.angle_gamma   90.00
#
_symmetry.space_group_name_H-M   'P 1'
#
loop_
_entity.id
_entity.type
_entity.pdbx_description
1 polymer ?
#
loop_
_entity_poly.entity_id
_entity_poly.type
_entity_poly.pdbx_seq_one_letter_code
_entity_poly.pdbx_strand_id
1 'polypeptide(L)' 'MKKSPAPKTFEEAIKRLETLTQAMQNSEMPLEEALAAYQEGNELVKYCQTKLTEVEQKLQVLDADGLKELTLDADE' A
#
# COMPACT_ATOMS: atom_id res chain seq x y z
N MET A 1 22.02 -9.06 -7.14
CA MET A 1 20.63 -8.59 -6.97
C MET A 1 20.53 -7.82 -5.67
N LYS A 2 20.15 -6.54 -5.71
CA LYS A 2 19.97 -5.70 -4.52
C LYS A 2 18.47 -5.58 -4.28
N LYS A 3 17.92 -6.27 -3.28
CA LYS A 3 16.55 -6.01 -2.80
C LYS A 3 16.52 -4.60 -2.23
N SER A 4 15.64 -3.74 -2.76
CA SER A 4 15.37 -2.43 -2.17
C SER A 4 14.87 -2.63 -0.73
N PRO A 5 15.28 -1.78 0.25
CA PRO A 5 14.79 -1.89 1.61
C PRO A 5 13.27 -1.69 1.64
N ALA A 6 12.58 -2.50 2.45
CA ALA A 6 11.15 -2.36 2.67
C ALA A 6 10.82 -0.93 3.16
N PRO A 7 9.71 -0.32 2.69
CA PRO A 7 9.34 1.04 3.08
C PRO A 7 9.09 1.12 4.59
N LYS A 8 9.52 2.19 5.24
CA LYS A 8 9.34 2.37 6.68
C LYS A 8 8.04 3.10 7.02
N THR A 9 7.46 3.84 6.07
CA THR A 9 6.21 4.60 6.25
C THR A 9 5.21 4.31 5.13
N PHE A 10 3.94 4.66 5.37
CA PHE A 10 2.88 4.57 4.35
C PHE A 10 3.20 5.45 3.13
N GLU A 11 3.63 6.69 3.35
CA GLU A 11 3.99 7.62 2.27
C GLU A 11 5.16 7.09 1.42
N GLU A 12 6.16 6.47 2.04
CA GLU A 12 7.26 5.84 1.31
C GLU A 12 6.77 4.66 0.46
N ALA A 13 5.84 3.86 0.98
CA ALA A 13 5.26 2.74 0.25
C ALA A 13 4.47 3.22 -0.97
N ILE A 14 3.67 4.28 -0.82
CA ILE A 14 2.93 4.90 -1.93
C ILE A 14 3.89 5.46 -2.98
N LYS A 15 4.90 6.23 -2.57
CA LYS A 15 5.90 6.79 -3.49
C LYS A 15 6.65 5.70 -4.26
N ARG A 16 6.92 4.55 -3.59
CA ARG A 16 7.54 3.41 -4.23
C ARG A 16 6.62 2.75 -5.25
N LEU A 17 5.33 2.60 -4.95
CA LEU A 17 4.32 2.11 -5.90
C LEU A 17 4.20 3.00 -7.14
N GLU A 18 4.20 4.32 -6.98
CA GLU A 18 4.20 5.27 -8.10
C GLU A 18 5.43 5.09 -9.00
N THR A 19 6.60 4.96 -8.37
CA THR A 19 7.87 4.74 -9.09
C THR A 19 7.86 3.41 -9.84
N LEU A 20 7.38 2.33 -9.22
CA LEU A 20 7.23 1.02 -9.85
C LEU A 20 6.26 1.08 -11.02
N THR A 21 5.12 1.74 -10.85
CA THR A 21 4.11 1.88 -11.91
C THR A 21 4.67 2.65 -13.11
N GLN A 22 5.39 3.75 -12.88
CA GLN A 22 6.09 4.46 -13.95
C GLN A 22 7.14 3.60 -14.66
N ALA A 23 7.90 2.80 -13.90
CA ALA A 23 8.89 1.91 -14.48
C ALA A 23 8.21 0.83 -15.35
N MET A 24 7.10 0.25 -14.89
CA MET A 24 6.34 -0.79 -15.60
C MET A 24 5.63 -0.27 -16.87
N GLN A 25 5.39 1.03 -16.98
CA GLN A 25 4.87 1.65 -18.21
C GLN A 25 5.92 1.71 -19.32
N ASN A 26 7.20 1.50 -19.00
CA ASN A 26 8.25 1.46 -20.00
C ASN A 26 8.17 0.14 -20.79
N SER A 27 7.95 0.23 -22.10
CA SER A 27 7.79 -0.93 -22.99
C SER A 27 9.07 -1.75 -23.19
N GLU A 28 10.22 -1.22 -22.75
CA GLU A 28 11.52 -1.89 -22.81
C GLU A 28 11.85 -2.71 -21.55
N MET A 29 10.95 -2.77 -20.56
CA MET A 29 11.18 -3.53 -19.33
C MET A 29 11.29 -5.04 -19.63
N PRO A 30 12.41 -5.70 -19.25
CA PRO A 30 12.53 -7.14 -19.38
C PRO A 30 11.48 -7.89 -18.55
N LEU A 31 11.03 -9.05 -19.05
CA LEU A 31 10.00 -9.85 -18.38
C LEU A 31 10.34 -10.22 -16.93
N GLU A 32 11.61 -10.55 -16.65
CA GLU A 32 12.08 -10.86 -15.30
C GLU A 32 11.98 -9.64 -14.36
N GLU A 33 12.27 -8.45 -14.86
CA GLU A 33 12.14 -7.20 -14.10
C GLU A 33 10.69 -6.83 -13.88
N ALA A 34 9.82 -7.06 -14.87
CA ALA A 34 8.38 -6.86 -14.74
C ALA A 34 7.78 -7.79 -13.67
N LEU A 35 8.22 -9.05 -13.62
CA LEU A 35 7.78 -10.00 -12.60
C LEU A 35 8.24 -9.58 -11.20
N ALA A 36 9.49 -9.14 -11.06
CA ALA A 36 10.02 -8.62 -9.79
C ALA A 36 9.28 -7.34 -9.35
N ALA A 37 9.02 -6.41 -10.27
CA ALA A 37 8.27 -5.18 -10.01
C ALA A 37 6.83 -5.47 -9.57
N TYR A 38 6.18 -6.47 -10.18
CA TYR A 38 4.85 -6.92 -9.79
C TYR A 38 4.83 -7.54 -8.39
N GLN A 39 5.81 -8.40 -8.06
CA GLN A 39 5.94 -8.97 -6.72
C GLN A 39 6.15 -7.88 -5.66
N GLU A 40 7.07 -6.96 -5.91
CA GLU A 40 7.32 -5.82 -5.03
C GLU A 40 6.05 -4.96 -4.86
N GLY A 41 5.36 -4.66 -5.96
CA GLY A 41 4.09 -3.93 -5.94
C GLY A 41 3.03 -4.58 -5.05
N ASN A 42 2.85 -5.91 -5.16
CA ASN A 42 1.91 -6.64 -4.32
C ASN A 42 2.28 -6.57 -2.82
N GLU A 43 3.57 -6.67 -2.49
CA GLU A 43 4.02 -6.52 -1.09
C GLU A 43 3.73 -5.10 -0.56
N LEU A 44 3.98 -4.08 -1.36
CA LEU A 44 3.71 -2.68 -1.01
C LEU A 44 2.21 -2.40 -0.83
N VAL A 45 1.36 -2.89 -1.74
CA VAL A 45 -0.10 -2.77 -1.62
C VAL A 45 -0.60 -3.43 -0.33
N LYS A 46 -0.12 -4.64 -0.04
CA LYS A 46 -0.48 -5.35 1.20
C LYS A 46 -0.03 -4.59 2.44
N TYR A 47 1.16 -3.99 2.42
CA TYR A 47 1.65 -3.14 3.50
C TYR A 47 0.73 -1.92 3.72
N CYS A 48 0.38 -1.21 2.65
CA CYS A 48 -0.54 -0.06 2.70
C CYS A 48 -1.91 -0.45 3.27
N GLN A 49 -2.50 -1.54 2.78
CA GLN A 49 -3.78 -2.05 3.29
C GLN A 49 -3.71 -2.38 4.77
N THR A 50 -2.65 -3.08 5.21
CA THR A 50 -2.45 -3.41 6.63
C THR A 50 -2.38 -2.15 7.48
N LYS A 51 -1.65 -1.12 7.03
CA LYS A 51 -1.54 0.15 7.75
C LYS A 51 -2.88 0.88 7.85
N LEU A 52 -3.68 0.88 6.78
CA LEU A 52 -5.02 1.47 6.81
C LEU A 52 -5.92 0.72 7.78
N THR A 53 -5.94 -0.62 7.72
CA THR A 53 -6.71 -1.44 8.65
C THR A 53 -6.29 -1.24 10.10
N GLU A 54 -4.99 -1.09 10.39
CA GLU A 54 -4.52 -0.76 11.75
C GLU A 54 -5.04 0.61 12.24
N VAL A 55 -5.16 1.59 11.33
CA VAL A 55 -5.72 2.91 11.66
C VAL A 55 -7.23 2.80 11.86
N GLU A 56 -7.95 2.12 10.98
CA GLU A 56 -9.38 1.87 11.10
C GLU A 56 -9.73 1.16 12.40
N GLN A 57 -8.98 0.13 12.80
CA GLN A 57 -9.17 -0.57 14.08
C GLN A 57 -8.93 0.35 15.27
N LYS A 58 -7.90 1.22 15.22
CA LYS A 58 -7.66 2.20 16.28
C LYS A 58 -8.78 3.22 16.38
N LEU A 59 -9.31 3.67 15.24
CA LEU A 59 -10.48 4.55 15.20
C LEU A 59 -11.69 3.84 15.80
N GLN A 60 -12.00 2.60 15.41
CA GLN A 60 -13.11 1.82 15.99
C GLN A 60 -13.02 1.63 17.51
N VAL A 61 -11.81 1.45 18.06
CA VAL A 61 -11.62 1.36 19.52
C VAL A 61 -11.87 2.72 20.20
N LEU A 62 -11.48 3.84 19.56
CA LEU A 62 -11.80 5.19 20.03
C LEU A 62 -13.31 5.49 19.92
N ASP A 63 -13.96 5.04 18.86
CA ASP A 63 -15.42 5.13 18.64
C ASP A 63 -16.22 4.40 19.72
N ALA A 64 -15.71 3.25 20.20
CA ALA A 64 -16.32 2.47 21.28
C ALA A 64 -16.25 3.14 22.66
N ASP A 65 -15.28 4.04 22.88
CA ASP A 65 -15.09 4.81 24.13
C ASP A 65 -15.77 6.20 24.11
N GLY A 66 -16.36 6.60 22.97
CA GLY A 66 -17.39 7.66 22.95
C GLY A 66 -17.26 8.76 21.90
N LEU A 67 -17.21 8.43 20.60
CA LEU A 67 -17.54 9.42 19.55
C LEU A 67 -17.95 8.78 18.23
N LYS A 68 -19.09 8.09 18.26
CA LYS A 68 -19.81 7.60 17.07
C LYS A 68 -20.20 8.76 16.17
N GLU A 69 -19.54 8.91 15.02
CA GLU A 69 -20.12 9.33 13.73
C GLU A 69 -19.05 9.38 12.62
N LEU A 70 -18.70 8.21 12.06
CA LEU A 70 -18.20 8.12 10.69
C LEU A 70 -18.90 6.92 10.02
N THR A 71 -20.11 7.15 9.52
CA THR A 71 -20.73 6.29 8.51
C THR A 71 -19.94 6.47 7.21
N LEU A 72 -19.00 5.57 6.96
CA LEU A 72 -18.51 5.33 5.62
C LEU A 72 -19.35 4.19 5.07
N ASP A 73 -20.49 4.54 4.48
CA ASP A 73 -21.25 3.65 3.61
C ASP A 73 -20.34 3.27 2.43
N ALA A 74 -19.61 2.17 2.60
CA ALA A 74 -18.77 1.55 1.57
C ALA A 74 -19.45 0.30 1.01
N ASP A 75 -20.76 0.40 0.74
CA ASP A 75 -21.51 -0.52 -0.09
C ASP A 75 -22.10 0.25 -1.28
N GLU A 76 -21.31 0.39 -2.34
CA GLU A 76 -21.72 0.13 -3.73
C GLU A 76 -20.52 -0.15 -4.65
#